data_AF-A0A3D0CZH5-F1
#
_entry.id   AF-A0A3D0CZH5-F1
#
_cell.length_a   1.000
_cell.length_b   1.000
_cell.length_c   1.000
_cell.angle_alpha   90.00
_cell.angle_beta   90.00
_cell.angle_gamma   90.00
#
_symmetry.space_group_name_H-M   'P 1'
#
loop_
_entity.id
_entity.type
_entity.pdbx_description
1 polymer ?
#
loop_
_entity_poly.entity_id
_entity_poly.type
_entity_poly.pdbx_seq_one_letter_code
_entity_poly.pdbx_strand_id
1 'polypeptide(L)'
;MPLRDVAAQIAAVLEPVAPQGRIPYGHGIGMDNFEAPVLSVDSEVVADPNLVIVVHPALEVAGRHYFLGDTFLVTETGAERLANDPLTLTVV
;
A
#
# COMPACT_ATOMS: atom_id res chain seq x y z
N MET A 1 -10.18 4.45 9.22
CA MET A 1 -9.39 5.68 8.96
C MET A 1 -9.44 6.02 7.47
N PRO A 2 -9.40 7.29 7.04
CA PRO A 2 -9.34 7.64 5.62
C PRO A 2 -8.13 7.00 4.91
N LEU A 3 -8.32 6.44 3.71
CA LEU A 3 -7.22 5.85 2.94
C LEU A 3 -6.20 6.90 2.48
N ARG A 4 -6.62 8.15 2.27
CA ARG A 4 -5.70 9.27 2.03
C ARG A 4 -4.67 9.44 3.17
N ASP A 5 -5.03 9.13 4.41
CA ASP A 5 -4.12 9.29 5.55
C ASP A 5 -3.06 8.19 5.56
N VAL A 6 -3.43 6.96 5.21
CA VAL A 6 -2.48 5.85 5.00
C VAL A 6 -1.54 6.18 3.85
N ALA A 7 -2.08 6.64 2.73
CA ALA A 7 -1.28 7.06 1.57
C ALA A 7 -0.34 8.23 1.91
N ALA A 8 -0.79 9.20 2.70
CA ALA A 8 0.04 10.33 3.14
C ALA A 8 1.21 9.87 4.03
N GLN A 9 1.02 8.85 4.87
CA GLN A 9 2.11 8.28 5.67
C GLN A 9 3.16 7.59 4.79
N ILE A 10 2.72 6.87 3.77
CA ILE A 10 3.63 6.25 2.79
C ILE A 10 4.38 7.33 2.00
N ALA A 11 3.67 8.33 1.50
CA ALA A 11 4.24 9.46 0.76
C ALA A 11 5.28 10.21 1.58
N ALA A 12 5.03 10.46 2.87
CA ALA A 12 5.98 11.14 3.76
C ALA A 12 7.32 10.41 3.89
N VAL A 13 7.35 9.09 3.72
CA VAL A 13 8.57 8.28 3.73
C VAL A 13 9.22 8.22 2.35
N LEU A 14 8.42 8.04 1.29
CA LEU A 14 8.94 7.75 -0.06
C LEU A 14 9.27 8.98 -0.88
N GLU A 15 8.43 10.02 -0.85
CA GLU A 15 8.61 11.20 -1.71
C GLU A 15 9.96 11.91 -1.50
N PRO A 16 10.55 11.97 -0.28
CA PRO A 16 11.88 12.55 -0.10
C PRO A 16 13.02 11.76 -0.75
N VAL A 17 12.83 10.46 -1.02
CA VAL A 17 13.89 9.55 -1.52
C VAL A 17 13.69 9.12 -2.97
N ALA A 18 12.43 8.95 -3.39
CA ALA A 18 12.05 8.51 -4.72
C ALA A 18 10.65 9.07 -5.02
N PRO A 19 10.55 10.31 -5.52
CA PRO A 19 9.26 10.93 -5.82
C PRO A 19 8.46 10.09 -6.82
N GLN A 20 7.23 9.70 -6.46
CA GLN A 20 6.39 8.82 -7.30
C GLN A 20 5.25 9.56 -8.00
N GLY A 21 5.03 10.83 -7.64
CA GLY A 21 3.94 11.62 -8.20
C GLY A 21 2.57 11.07 -7.80
N ARG A 22 1.77 10.63 -8.77
CA ARG A 22 0.37 10.17 -8.54
C ARG A 22 0.19 8.66 -8.68
N ILE A 23 1.27 7.89 -8.61
CA ILE A 23 1.18 6.42 -8.61
C ILE A 23 0.49 5.98 -7.31
N PRO A 24 -0.59 5.17 -7.38
CA PRO A 24 -1.20 4.62 -6.18
C PRO A 24 -0.23 3.74 -5.39
N TYR A 25 -0.28 3.85 -4.06
CA TYR A 25 0.54 3.02 -3.17
C TYR A 25 -0.10 1.65 -2.89
N GLY A 26 -1.25 1.36 -3.52
CA GLY A 26 -2.03 0.16 -3.26
C GLY A 26 -3.44 0.22 -3.86
N HIS A 27 -4.21 -0.85 -3.66
CA HIS A 27 -5.57 -0.98 -4.14
C HIS A 27 -6.33 -2.07 -3.36
N GLY A 28 -7.66 -2.08 -3.47
CA GLY A 28 -8.49 -3.18 -2.99
C GLY A 28 -8.21 -4.45 -3.78
N ILE A 29 -8.45 -5.61 -3.16
CA ILE A 29 -8.30 -6.91 -3.81
C ILE A 29 -9.39 -7.86 -3.34
N GLY A 30 -9.88 -8.69 -4.26
CA GLY A 30 -10.95 -9.63 -4.00
C GLY A 30 -10.99 -10.73 -5.05
N MET A 31 -11.99 -10.69 -5.93
CA MET A 31 -12.09 -11.59 -7.08
C MET A 31 -11.16 -11.16 -8.21
N ASP A 32 -10.97 -9.85 -8.38
CA ASP A 32 -10.05 -9.25 -9.33
C ASP A 32 -8.76 -8.82 -8.62
N ASN A 33 -7.66 -8.83 -9.38
CA ASN A 33 -6.37 -8.42 -8.83
C ASN A 33 -6.36 -6.94 -8.44
N PHE A 34 -7.00 -6.08 -9.22
CA PHE A 34 -7.07 -4.64 -8.96
C PHE A 34 -8.53 -4.22 -8.79
N GLU A 35 -8.93 -3.92 -7.57
CA GLU A 35 -10.27 -3.46 -7.23
C GLU A 35 -10.24 -2.10 -6.52
N ALA A 36 -11.38 -1.43 -6.50
CA ALA A 36 -11.58 -0.30 -5.60
C ALA A 36 -11.59 -0.79 -4.13
N PRO A 37 -11.19 0.04 -3.16
CA PRO A 37 -10.72 1.41 -3.32
C PRO A 37 -9.23 1.52 -3.69
N VAL A 38 -8.86 2.60 -4.35
CA VAL A 38 -7.46 2.93 -4.64
C VAL A 38 -6.81 3.55 -3.39
N LEU A 39 -5.62 3.08 -3.01
CA LEU A 39 -4.81 3.68 -1.96
C LEU A 39 -3.97 4.81 -2.56
N SER A 40 -4.45 6.04 -2.42
CA SER A 40 -3.76 7.24 -2.90
C SER A 40 -4.07 8.44 -2.02
N VAL A 41 -3.26 9.49 -2.13
CA VAL A 41 -3.47 10.75 -1.39
C VAL A 41 -4.78 11.46 -1.75
N ASP A 42 -5.35 11.12 -2.91
CA ASP A 42 -6.62 11.66 -3.40
C ASP A 42 -7.83 10.80 -2.96
N SER A 43 -7.61 9.69 -2.23
CA SER A 43 -8.67 8.73 -1.88
C SER A 43 -9.60 9.25 -0.78
N GLU A 44 -10.90 9.29 -1.06
CA GLU A 44 -11.90 9.74 -0.09
C GLU A 44 -12.50 8.60 0.75
N VAL A 45 -12.17 7.36 0.40
CA VAL A 45 -12.74 6.17 1.06
C VAL A 45 -12.16 6.03 2.46
N VAL A 46 -13.05 5.72 3.42
CA VAL A 46 -12.67 5.35 4.78
C VAL A 46 -12.48 3.83 4.82
N ALA A 47 -11.35 3.38 5.36
CA ALA A 47 -11.11 1.98 5.64
C ALA A 47 -12.03 1.50 6.76
N ASP A 48 -12.95 0.59 6.40
CA ASP A 48 -13.89 -0.08 7.28
C ASP A 48 -13.52 -1.56 7.46
N PRO A 49 -13.94 -2.21 8.57
CA PRO A 49 -13.69 -3.63 8.79
C PRO A 49 -14.16 -4.50 7.63
N ASN A 50 -13.40 -5.55 7.32
CA ASN A 50 -13.55 -6.46 6.17
C ASN A 50 -13.09 -5.92 4.82
N LEU A 51 -12.59 -4.68 4.74
CA LEU A 51 -11.85 -4.25 3.56
C LEU A 51 -10.53 -5.04 3.46
N VAL A 52 -10.27 -5.65 2.29
CA VAL A 52 -8.98 -6.25 1.97
C VAL A 52 -8.25 -5.33 0.99
N ILE A 53 -7.03 -4.92 1.35
CA ILE A 53 -6.25 -3.95 0.60
C ILE A 53 -4.80 -4.42 0.44
N VAL A 54 -4.27 -4.28 -0.76
CA VAL A 54 -2.83 -4.41 -1.01
C VAL A 54 -2.17 -3.06 -0.77
N VAL A 55 -1.09 -3.05 0.00
CA VAL A 55 -0.20 -1.90 0.20
C VAL A 55 1.13 -2.27 -0.43
N HIS A 56 1.48 -1.66 -1.57
CA HIS A 56 2.64 -2.05 -2.38
C HIS A 56 3.45 -0.85 -2.92
N PRO A 57 3.95 0.05 -2.08
CA PRO A 57 4.79 1.15 -2.57
C PRO A 57 5.93 0.69 -3.47
N ALA A 58 6.15 1.44 -4.56
CA ALA A 58 7.08 1.07 -5.62
C ALA A 58 8.10 2.18 -5.87
N LEU A 59 9.36 1.98 -5.52
CA LEU A 59 10.39 3.02 -5.68
C LEU A 59 11.29 2.74 -6.87
N GLU A 60 11.62 3.79 -7.61
CA GLU A 60 12.66 3.76 -8.63
C GLU A 60 13.88 4.52 -8.13
N VAL A 61 15.02 3.84 -8.03
CA VAL A 61 16.29 4.43 -7.60
C VAL A 61 17.39 3.93 -8.52
N ALA A 62 18.14 4.87 -9.14
CA ALA A 62 19.26 4.58 -10.03
C ALA A 62 18.91 3.60 -11.18
N GLY A 63 17.74 3.75 -11.79
CA GLY A 63 17.28 2.91 -12.91
C GLY A 63 16.87 1.49 -12.50
N ARG A 64 16.63 1.25 -11.21
CA ARG A 64 16.12 -0.02 -10.67
C ARG A 64 14.78 0.22 -10.00
N HIS A 65 13.85 -0.69 -10.23
CA HIS A 65 12.54 -0.69 -9.58
C HIS A 65 12.55 -1.67 -8.41
N TYR A 66 12.03 -1.22 -7.28
CA TYR A 66 11.83 -2.05 -6.10
C TYR A 66 10.37 -1.96 -5.67
N PHE A 67 9.80 -3.11 -5.37
CA PHE A 67 8.46 -3.23 -4.81
C PHE A 67 8.59 -3.94 -3.49
N LEU A 68 7.95 -3.38 -2.46
CA LEU A 68 7.77 -4.06 -1.19
C LEU A 68 6.33 -3.82 -0.77
N GLY A 69 5.59 -4.90 -0.53
CA GLY A 69 4.19 -4.78 -0.21
C GLY A 69 3.61 -6.03 0.39
N ASP A 70 2.40 -5.89 0.90
CA ASP A 70 1.62 -6.98 1.45
C ASP A 70 0.12 -6.73 1.29
N THR A 71 -0.67 -7.76 1.58
CA THR A 71 -2.12 -7.69 1.65
C THR A 71 -2.57 -7.64 3.09
N PHE A 72 -3.50 -6.74 3.40
CA PHE A 72 -4.01 -6.51 4.73
C PHE A 72 -5.54 -6.62 4.76
N LEU A 73 -6.05 -7.30 5.79
CA LEU A 73 -7.45 -7.26 6.18
C LEU A 73 -7.63 -6.13 7.22
N VAL A 74 -8.47 -5.15 6.91
CA VAL A 74 -8.87 -4.14 7.89
C VAL A 74 -9.81 -4.77 8.91
N THR A 75 -9.51 -4.58 10.19
CA THR A 75 -10.28 -5.08 11.33
C THR A 75 -10.89 -3.92 12.12
N GLU A 76 -11.72 -4.21 13.12
CA GLU A 76 -12.30 -3.18 14.00
C GLU A 76 -11.24 -2.37 14.77
N THR A 77 -10.08 -2.96 15.02
CA THR A 77 -9.02 -2.38 15.87
C THR A 77 -7.75 -2.03 15.11
N GLY A 78 -7.69 -2.29 13.80
CA GLY A 78 -6.50 -2.01 12.98
C GLY A 78 -6.49 -2.77 11.67
N ALA A 79 -5.39 -3.45 11.39
CA ALA A 79 -5.24 -4.28 10.21
C ALA A 79 -4.43 -5.55 10.54
N GLU A 80 -4.81 -6.66 9.91
CA GLU A 80 -4.12 -7.94 9.96
C GLU A 80 -3.39 -8.17 8.63
N ARG A 81 -2.10 -8.50 8.70
CA ARG A 81 -1.29 -8.87 7.54
C ARG A 81 -1.62 -10.30 7.13
N LEU A 82 -1.90 -10.53 5.85
CA LEU A 82 -2.34 -11.84 5.35
C LEU A 82 -1.20 -12.74 4.86
N ALA A 83 -0.04 -12.18 4.48
CA ALA A 83 1.13 -12.98 4.15
C ALA A 83 2.07 -13.17 5.34
N ASN A 84 2.72 -14.34 5.40
CA ASN A 84 3.65 -14.72 6.46
C ASN A 84 5.13 -14.60 6.04
N ASP A 85 5.41 -14.23 4.80
CA ASP A 85 6.78 -14.07 4.30
C ASP A 85 7.51 -12.94 5.05
N PRO A 86 8.84 -12.95 5.16
CA PRO A 86 9.57 -11.84 5.77
C PRO A 86 9.55 -10.59 4.87
N LEU A 87 9.28 -9.42 5.44
CA LEU A 87 9.45 -8.12 4.77
C LEU A 87 10.91 -7.65 4.93
N THR A 88 11.85 -8.44 4.41
CA THR A 88 13.29 -8.15 4.50
C THR A 88 13.97 -8.33 3.15
N LEU A 89 15.04 -7.57 2.93
CA LEU A 89 15.91 -7.79 1.78
C LEU A 89 16.69 -9.09 1.99
N THR A 90 16.44 -10.08 1.13
CA THR A 90 17.20 -11.33 1.09
C THR A 90 18.12 -11.31 -0.12
N VAL A 91 19.40 -11.61 0.09
CA VAL A 91 20.40 -11.78 -0.99
C VAL A 91 20.57 -13.29 -1.22
N VAL A 92 20.24 -13.75 -2.41
CA VAL A 92 20.32 -15.16 -2.85
C VAL A 92 21.49 -15.40 -3.80
#